data_AF-A0A820HMD6-F1
#
_entry.id   AF-A0A820HMD6-F1
#
_cell.length_a   1.000
_cell.length_b   1.000
_cell.length_c   1.000
_cell.angle_alpha   90.00
_cell.angle_beta   90.00
_cell.angle_gamma   90.00
#
_symmetry.space_group_name_H-M   'P 1'
#
loop_
_entity.id
_entity.type
_entity.pdbx_description
1 polymer ?
#
loop_
_entity_poly.entity_id
_entity_poly.type
_entity_poly.pdbx_seq_one_letter_code
_entity_poly.pdbx_strand_id
1 'polypeptide(L)'
;ERNGTWKHRLQGENVIGRMYSVSPSDVERYHLRLLLLYTPGACSFDDPKTVDGQVCQTFMEAAKRQGLLRDDTEYERCMSEAVIFQMPQQLRRFFCVILLYCNPTKPVDLWNSFKAHMTEDFMQQIDAETAEPMAFYAIDGKLKEQGRSCSDFGISSSTSVPY
;
A
#
# COMPACT_ATOMS: atom_id res chain seq x y z
N GLU A 1 -24.72 29.83 -39.26
CA GLU A 1 -23.48 29.36 -39.91
C GLU A 1 -22.40 29.14 -38.86
N ARG A 2 -21.81 27.94 -38.75
CA ARG A 2 -20.66 27.70 -37.85
C ARG A 2 -19.40 28.01 -38.65
N ASN A 3 -18.80 29.16 -38.39
CA ASN A 3 -17.54 29.58 -39.02
C ASN A 3 -16.42 28.63 -38.53
N GLY A 4 -16.16 27.59 -39.31
CA GLY A 4 -15.16 26.54 -39.06
C GLY A 4 -13.73 27.01 -39.27
N THR A 5 -13.35 28.15 -38.70
CA THR A 5 -11.96 28.60 -38.70
C THR A 5 -11.18 27.75 -37.70
N TRP A 6 -10.30 26.90 -38.24
CA TRP A 6 -9.31 26.15 -37.47
C TRP A 6 -8.44 27.12 -36.65
N LYS A 7 -8.52 27.03 -35.32
CA LYS A 7 -7.59 27.71 -34.42
C LYS A 7 -6.44 26.75 -34.09
N HIS A 8 -5.22 27.22 -34.29
CA HIS A 8 -4.03 26.45 -33.90
C HIS A 8 -4.09 26.19 -32.39
N ARG A 9 -3.87 24.94 -31.96
CA ARG A 9 -3.78 24.64 -30.52
C ARG A 9 -2.53 25.32 -29.99
N LEU A 10 -2.70 26.24 -29.04
CA LEU A 10 -1.63 26.71 -28.16
C LEU A 10 -1.23 25.52 -27.27
N GLN A 11 -0.38 24.62 -27.77
CA GLN A 11 0.35 23.71 -26.89
C GLN A 11 1.30 24.59 -26.08
N GLY A 12 1.14 24.58 -24.75
CA GLY A 12 1.83 25.51 -23.85
C GLY A 12 3.31 25.67 -24.19
N GLU A 13 3.73 26.91 -24.39
CA GLU A 13 5.07 27.29 -24.88
C GLU A 13 6.21 26.92 -23.90
N ASN A 14 5.88 26.41 -22.71
CA ASN A 14 6.83 26.08 -21.63
C ASN A 14 6.92 24.58 -21.33
N VAL A 15 6.66 23.68 -22.29
CA VAL A 15 6.90 22.24 -22.09
C VAL A 15 8.35 21.91 -22.43
N ILE A 16 9.22 21.92 -21.43
CA ILE A 16 10.65 21.57 -21.55
C ILE A 16 10.86 20.07 -21.82
N GLY A 17 9.92 19.22 -21.39
CA GLY A 17 9.95 17.78 -21.64
C GLY A 17 8.69 17.07 -21.12
N ARG A 18 8.43 15.84 -21.58
CA ARG A 18 7.33 15.00 -21.10
C ARG A 18 7.89 13.79 -20.37
N MET A 19 7.40 13.54 -19.17
CA MET A 19 7.72 12.34 -18.40
C MET A 19 6.73 11.23 -18.78
N TYR A 20 7.23 10.15 -19.35
CA TYR A 20 6.39 9.02 -19.75
C TYR A 20 5.81 8.30 -18.54
N SER A 21 4.67 7.63 -18.74
CA SER A 21 4.13 6.71 -17.74
C SER A 21 5.07 5.51 -17.64
N VAL A 22 5.44 5.16 -16.42
CA VAL A 22 6.31 4.01 -16.12
C VAL A 22 5.50 3.03 -15.28
N SER A 23 5.54 1.74 -15.63
CA SER A 23 4.91 0.68 -14.85
C SER A 23 5.64 0.52 -13.50
N PRO A 24 4.92 0.34 -12.38
CA PRO A 24 5.54 -0.01 -11.09
C PRO A 24 6.40 -1.28 -11.14
N SER A 25 6.17 -2.19 -12.10
CA SER A 25 7.00 -3.39 -12.29
C SER A 25 8.43 -3.07 -12.72
N ASP A 26 8.66 -1.90 -13.32
CA ASP A 26 9.99 -1.41 -13.66
C ASP A 26 10.52 -0.55 -12.50
N VAL A 27 10.99 -1.24 -11.46
CA VAL A 27 11.31 -0.66 -10.15
C VAL A 27 12.20 0.58 -10.30
N GLU A 28 13.38 0.47 -10.90
CA GLU A 28 14.32 1.61 -10.95
C GLU A 28 13.77 2.78 -11.76
N ARG A 29 13.12 2.55 -12.91
CA ARG A 29 12.55 3.65 -13.70
C ARG A 29 11.34 4.29 -13.03
N TYR A 30 10.54 3.50 -12.32
CA TYR A 30 9.40 4.02 -11.56
C TYR A 30 9.89 4.95 -10.44
N HIS A 31 10.92 4.53 -9.70
CA HIS A 31 11.49 5.32 -8.62
C HIS A 31 12.26 6.56 -9.13
N LEU A 32 12.97 6.46 -10.25
CA LEU A 32 13.56 7.63 -10.92
C LEU A 32 12.48 8.65 -11.30
N ARG A 33 11.39 8.18 -11.93
CA ARG A 33 10.24 9.02 -12.27
C ARG A 33 9.67 9.70 -11.02
N LEU A 34 9.50 8.95 -9.93
CA LEU A 34 9.03 9.48 -8.66
C LEU A 34 9.99 10.57 -8.14
N LEU A 35 11.29 10.31 -8.06
CA LEU A 35 12.28 11.26 -7.58
C LEU A 35 12.36 12.54 -8.41
N LEU A 36 12.25 12.43 -9.74
CA LEU A 36 12.24 13.59 -10.64
C LEU A 36 11.01 14.50 -10.44
N LEU A 37 9.91 13.99 -9.87
CA LEU A 37 8.76 14.83 -9.50
C LEU A 37 9.04 15.67 -8.26
N TYR A 38 9.95 15.23 -7.39
CA TYR A 38 10.25 15.88 -6.10
C TYR A 38 11.64 16.54 -6.05
N THR A 39 12.50 16.32 -7.04
CA THR A 39 13.85 16.90 -7.14
C THR A 39 13.89 17.98 -8.22
N PRO A 40 13.54 19.23 -7.91
CA PRO A 40 13.63 20.33 -8.88
C PRO A 40 15.10 20.65 -9.18
N GLY A 41 15.41 20.89 -10.45
CA GLY A 41 16.72 21.41 -10.85
C GLY A 41 17.87 20.40 -10.82
N ALA A 42 17.59 19.10 -10.90
CA ALA A 42 18.62 18.10 -11.11
C ALA A 42 19.44 18.43 -12.37
N CYS A 43 20.76 18.59 -12.20
CA CYS A 43 21.74 18.87 -13.24
C CYS A 43 22.55 17.63 -13.63
N SER A 44 22.48 16.55 -12.84
CA SER A 44 23.15 15.28 -13.11
C SER A 44 22.20 14.08 -12.93
N PHE A 45 22.61 12.92 -13.43
CA PHE A 45 21.87 11.67 -13.25
C PHE A 45 21.92 11.14 -11.81
N ASP A 46 22.91 11.57 -11.03
CA ASP A 46 23.08 11.17 -9.63
C ASP A 46 22.39 12.13 -8.66
N ASP A 47 22.00 13.34 -9.10
CA ASP A 47 21.31 14.31 -8.25
C ASP A 47 20.01 13.75 -7.66
N PRO A 48 19.13 13.09 -8.43
CA PRO A 48 17.92 12.48 -7.86
C PRO A 48 18.22 11.35 -6.86
N LYS A 49 19.41 10.74 -6.90
CA LYS A 49 19.83 9.71 -5.92
C LYS A 49 20.49 10.30 -4.68
N THR A 50 20.75 11.60 -4.67
CA THR A 50 21.47 12.26 -3.58
C THR A 50 20.47 12.70 -2.51
N VAL A 51 20.59 12.12 -1.32
CA VAL A 51 19.75 12.46 -0.16
C VAL A 51 20.69 12.85 0.97
N ASP A 52 20.49 14.04 1.56
CA ASP A 52 21.34 14.60 2.61
C ASP A 52 22.85 14.59 2.29
N GLY A 53 23.18 14.86 1.03
CA GLY A 53 24.58 14.91 0.55
C GLY A 53 25.23 13.54 0.30
N GLN A 54 24.50 12.42 0.44
CA GLN A 54 24.98 11.08 0.12
C GLN A 54 24.27 10.51 -1.09
N VAL A 55 25.03 9.98 -2.05
CA VAL A 55 24.50 9.29 -3.24
C VAL A 55 24.07 7.87 -2.87
N CYS A 56 22.80 7.54 -3.06
CA CYS A 56 22.28 6.19 -2.86
C CYS A 56 22.68 5.25 -4.02
N GLN A 57 22.70 3.94 -3.78
CA GLN A 57 23.04 2.97 -4.83
C GLN A 57 21.94 2.85 -5.89
N THR A 58 20.68 2.91 -5.46
CA THR A 58 19.50 2.77 -6.32
C THR A 58 18.55 3.95 -6.19
N PHE A 59 17.71 4.17 -7.20
CA PHE A 59 16.65 5.16 -7.14
C PHE A 59 15.58 4.77 -6.10
N MET A 60 15.34 3.47 -5.93
CA MET A 60 14.43 2.99 -4.89
C MET A 60 14.91 3.37 -3.48
N GLU A 61 16.20 3.18 -3.18
CA GLU A 61 16.76 3.57 -1.89
C GLU A 61 16.67 5.08 -1.63
N ALA A 62 16.97 5.91 -2.64
CA ALA A 62 16.85 7.36 -2.52
C ALA A 62 15.40 7.79 -2.25
N ALA A 63 14.45 7.25 -3.01
CA ALA A 63 13.02 7.52 -2.81
C ALA A 63 12.54 7.08 -1.42
N LYS A 64 13.07 5.95 -0.91
CA LYS A 64 12.79 5.47 0.45
C LYS A 64 13.34 6.43 1.50
N ARG A 65 14.59 6.88 1.37
CA ARG A 65 15.22 7.82 2.31
C ARG A 65 14.55 9.20 2.31
N GLN A 66 14.06 9.67 1.17
CA GLN A 66 13.26 10.90 1.08
C GLN A 66 11.82 10.75 1.61
N GLY A 67 11.41 9.55 2.04
CA GLY A 67 10.04 9.30 2.51
C GLY A 67 8.98 9.40 1.41
N LEU A 68 9.36 9.24 0.14
CA LEU A 68 8.45 9.33 -1.01
C LEU A 68 7.70 8.03 -1.27
N LEU A 69 8.17 6.92 -0.68
CA LEU A 69 7.51 5.63 -0.76
C LEU A 69 6.48 5.51 0.36
N ARG A 70 5.32 4.94 0.01
CA ARG A 70 4.36 4.49 1.02
C ARG A 70 5.04 3.41 1.84
N ASP A 71 5.12 3.65 3.14
CA ASP A 71 5.57 2.68 4.12
C ASP A 71 4.37 2.17 4.91
N ASP A 72 4.39 0.89 5.26
CA ASP A 72 3.29 0.26 6.02
C ASP A 72 3.33 0.63 7.52
N THR A 73 4.37 1.34 7.95
CA THR A 73 4.55 1.86 9.31
C THR A 73 3.35 2.66 9.81
N GLU A 74 2.70 3.44 8.95
CA GLU A 74 1.49 4.17 9.33
C GLU A 74 0.31 3.23 9.63
N TYR A 75 0.19 2.12 8.90
CA TYR A 75 -0.85 1.11 9.14
C TYR A 75 -0.58 0.31 10.41
N GLU A 76 0.69 -0.03 10.66
CA GLU A 76 1.11 -0.64 11.93
C GLU A 76 0.77 0.26 13.10
N ARG A 77 1.15 1.56 13.04
CA ARG A 77 0.83 2.53 14.09
C ARG A 77 -0.68 2.66 14.31
N CYS A 78 -1.45 2.80 13.23
CA CYS A 78 -2.91 2.90 13.31
C CYS A 78 -3.54 1.64 13.93
N MET A 79 -3.06 0.46 13.56
CA MET A 79 -3.53 -0.81 14.14
C MET A 79 -3.14 -0.94 15.61
N SER A 80 -1.91 -0.57 15.99
CA SER A 80 -1.46 -0.54 17.38
C SER A 80 -2.30 0.39 18.24
N GLU A 81 -2.67 1.56 17.74
CA GLU A 81 -3.59 2.46 18.42
C GLU A 81 -4.99 1.81 18.54
N ALA A 82 -5.52 1.28 17.45
CA ALA A 82 -6.85 0.67 17.41
C ALA A 82 -7.00 -0.49 18.41
N VAL A 83 -5.96 -1.32 18.59
CA VAL A 83 -5.94 -2.42 19.57
C VAL A 83 -6.26 -1.94 20.99
N ILE A 84 -5.92 -0.71 21.35
CA ILE A 84 -6.11 -0.18 22.72
C ILE A 84 -7.59 0.08 23.02
N PHE A 85 -8.41 0.40 22.01
CA PHE A 85 -9.76 0.92 22.22
C PHE A 85 -10.87 0.26 21.38
N GLN A 86 -10.54 -0.62 20.44
CA GLN A 86 -11.51 -1.33 19.59
C GLN A 86 -11.71 -2.77 20.05
N MET A 87 -12.94 -3.27 19.95
CA MET A 87 -13.22 -4.68 20.13
C MET A 87 -12.65 -5.50 18.95
N PRO A 88 -12.30 -6.79 19.13
CA PRO A 88 -11.70 -7.63 18.08
C PRO A 88 -12.49 -7.64 16.76
N GLN A 89 -13.82 -7.65 16.82
CA GLN A 89 -14.68 -7.55 15.63
C GLN A 89 -14.50 -6.22 14.87
N GLN A 90 -14.38 -5.10 15.59
CA GLN A 90 -14.14 -3.79 14.98
C GLN A 90 -12.72 -3.71 14.43
N LEU A 91 -11.74 -4.29 15.13
CA LEU A 91 -10.35 -4.37 14.68
C LEU A 91 -10.25 -5.16 13.37
N ARG A 92 -10.94 -6.31 13.24
CA ARG A 92 -11.06 -7.06 11.97
C ARG A 92 -11.64 -6.22 10.85
N ARG A 93 -12.70 -5.43 11.13
CA ARG A 93 -13.30 -4.53 10.14
C ARG A 93 -12.33 -3.42 9.72
N PHE A 94 -11.58 -2.86 10.67
CA PHE A 94 -10.58 -1.85 10.39
C PHE A 94 -9.44 -2.40 9.52
N PHE A 95 -8.98 -3.62 9.82
CA PHE A 95 -8.03 -4.34 8.98
C PHE A 95 -8.54 -4.51 7.53
N CYS A 96 -9.80 -4.89 7.33
CA CYS A 96 -10.39 -4.95 5.98
C CYS A 96 -10.35 -3.59 5.25
N VAL A 97 -10.60 -2.48 5.95
CA VAL A 97 -10.52 -1.13 5.37
C VAL A 97 -9.10 -0.81 4.90
N ILE A 98 -8.08 -1.18 5.69
CA ILE A 98 -6.68 -1.01 5.30
C ILE A 98 -6.38 -1.83 4.03
N LEU A 99 -6.76 -3.11 3.99
CA LEU A 99 -6.54 -3.96 2.83
C LEU A 99 -7.22 -3.42 1.56
N LEU A 100 -8.47 -2.97 1.67
CA LEU A 100 -9.26 -2.55 0.51
C LEU A 100 -8.84 -1.19 -0.06
N TYR A 101 -8.48 -0.24 0.79
CA TYR A 101 -8.36 1.17 0.39
C TYR A 101 -6.96 1.75 0.52
N CYS A 102 -6.09 1.14 1.31
CA CYS A 102 -4.76 1.68 1.57
C CYS A 102 -3.66 1.01 0.74
N ASN A 103 -3.93 -0.18 0.18
CA ASN A 103 -2.98 -1.01 -0.57
C ASN A 103 -1.65 -1.18 0.19
N PRO A 104 -1.66 -1.87 1.35
CA PRO A 104 -0.42 -2.14 2.09
C PRO A 104 0.55 -2.93 1.23
N THR A 105 1.85 -2.65 1.39
CA THR A 105 2.91 -3.33 0.64
C THR A 105 3.17 -4.74 1.16
N LYS A 106 2.91 -4.99 2.45
CA LYS A 106 3.14 -6.23 3.18
C LYS A 106 1.92 -6.63 4.03
N PRO A 107 0.78 -6.95 3.38
CA PRO A 107 -0.45 -7.32 4.08
C PRO A 107 -0.29 -8.55 4.99
N VAL A 108 0.57 -9.49 4.63
CA VAL A 108 0.85 -10.71 5.42
C VAL A 108 1.58 -10.40 6.72
N ASP A 109 2.53 -9.47 6.69
CA ASP A 109 3.27 -9.06 7.89
C ASP A 109 2.35 -8.30 8.85
N LEU A 110 1.47 -7.44 8.31
CA LEU A 110 0.44 -6.76 9.07
C LEU A 110 -0.55 -7.75 9.70
N TRP A 111 -1.02 -8.76 8.95
CA TRP A 111 -1.85 -9.84 9.49
C TRP A 111 -1.16 -10.55 10.66
N ASN A 112 0.06 -11.04 10.47
CA ASN A 112 0.79 -11.79 11.48
C ASN A 112 1.04 -10.98 12.76
N SER A 113 1.23 -9.67 12.63
CA SER A 113 1.47 -8.76 13.76
C SER A 113 0.22 -8.55 14.62
N PHE A 114 -0.98 -8.54 14.00
CA PHE A 114 -2.22 -8.18 14.69
C PHE A 114 -3.23 -9.32 14.86
N LYS A 115 -3.00 -10.50 14.25
CA LYS A 115 -3.96 -11.61 14.29
C LYS A 115 -4.37 -12.04 15.70
N ALA A 116 -3.44 -12.04 16.67
CA ALA A 116 -3.73 -12.42 18.06
C ALA A 116 -4.79 -11.51 18.70
N HIS A 117 -4.73 -10.20 18.46
CA HIS A 117 -5.71 -9.22 18.93
C HIS A 117 -7.04 -9.35 18.17
N MET A 118 -6.97 -9.69 16.89
CA MET A 118 -8.15 -9.94 16.06
C MET A 118 -8.83 -11.29 16.34
N THR A 119 -8.25 -12.17 17.17
CA THR A 119 -8.84 -13.47 17.52
C THR A 119 -9.34 -13.55 18.96
N GLU A 120 -9.12 -12.51 19.77
CA GLU A 120 -9.31 -12.54 21.22
C GLU A 120 -10.74 -12.92 21.64
N ASP A 121 -11.76 -12.44 20.92
CA ASP A 121 -13.17 -12.77 21.19
C ASP A 121 -13.52 -14.23 20.89
N PHE A 122 -12.83 -14.86 19.94
CA PHE A 122 -12.99 -16.28 19.64
C PHE A 122 -12.25 -17.17 20.64
N MET A 123 -11.09 -16.71 21.14
CA MET A 123 -10.30 -17.45 22.13
C MET A 123 -11.01 -17.58 23.48
N GLN A 124 -11.97 -16.70 23.80
CA GLN A 124 -12.80 -16.83 25.01
C GLN A 124 -13.81 -17.98 24.94
N GLN A 125 -14.11 -18.48 23.73
CA GLN A 125 -15.14 -19.49 23.50
C GLN A 125 -14.58 -20.83 23.00
N ILE A 126 -13.41 -20.82 22.35
CA ILE A 126 -12.84 -21.96 21.62
C ILE A 126 -11.30 -21.97 21.77
N ASP A 127 -10.66 -23.09 21.44
CA ASP A 127 -9.21 -23.24 21.39
C ASP A 127 -8.52 -22.35 20.32
N ALA A 128 -7.24 -22.07 20.55
CA ALA A 128 -6.45 -21.17 19.70
C ALA A 128 -6.33 -21.65 18.24
N GLU A 129 -6.35 -22.97 18.01
CA GLU A 129 -6.25 -23.57 16.67
C GLU A 129 -7.46 -23.26 15.79
N THR A 130 -8.63 -23.02 16.39
CA THR A 130 -9.87 -22.71 15.68
C THR A 130 -10.14 -21.20 15.60
N ALA A 131 -9.61 -20.42 16.54
CA ALA A 131 -9.81 -18.98 16.60
C ALA A 131 -9.22 -18.22 15.40
N GLU A 132 -8.01 -18.58 14.95
CA GLU A 132 -7.35 -17.94 13.79
C GLU A 132 -8.12 -18.19 12.47
N PRO A 133 -8.51 -19.44 12.12
CA PRO A 133 -9.40 -19.70 11.00
C PRO A 133 -10.71 -18.91 11.04
N MET A 134 -11.35 -18.76 12.21
CA MET A 134 -12.58 -17.98 12.33
C MET A 134 -12.37 -16.50 12.01
N ALA A 135 -11.31 -15.89 12.53
CA ALA A 135 -10.96 -14.51 12.20
C ALA A 135 -10.65 -14.35 10.71
N PHE A 136 -9.94 -15.31 10.12
CA PHE A 136 -9.67 -15.36 8.68
C PHE A 136 -10.98 -15.38 7.87
N TYR A 137 -11.92 -16.28 8.18
CA TYR A 137 -13.19 -16.35 7.44
C TYR A 137 -14.08 -15.12 7.66
N ALA A 138 -14.06 -14.51 8.85
CA ALA A 138 -14.78 -13.26 9.11
C ALA A 138 -14.25 -12.11 8.24
N ILE A 139 -12.93 -12.02 8.08
CA ILE A 139 -12.28 -11.02 7.22
C ILE A 139 -12.52 -11.35 5.75
N ASP A 140 -12.30 -12.59 5.33
CA ASP A 140 -12.49 -13.04 3.95
C ASP A 140 -13.94 -12.84 3.47
N GLY A 141 -14.91 -13.17 4.33
CA GLY A 141 -16.33 -12.88 4.07
C GLY A 141 -16.58 -11.39 3.85
N LYS A 142 -15.94 -10.52 4.64
CA LYS A 142 -16.08 -9.07 4.50
C LYS A 142 -15.41 -8.52 3.24
N LEU A 143 -14.27 -9.08 2.85
CA LEU A 143 -13.59 -8.73 1.60
C LEU A 143 -14.42 -9.18 0.38
N LYS A 144 -15.07 -10.34 0.46
CA LYS A 144 -15.92 -10.89 -0.61
C LYS A 144 -17.12 -10.00 -0.92
N GLU A 145 -17.68 -9.32 0.07
CA GLU A 145 -18.71 -8.29 -0.15
C GLU A 145 -18.24 -7.16 -1.08
N GLN A 146 -16.92 -6.93 -1.19
CA GLN A 146 -16.30 -5.93 -2.05
C GLN A 146 -15.60 -6.55 -3.27
N GLY A 147 -15.87 -7.83 -3.58
CA GLY A 147 -15.29 -8.54 -4.71
C GLY A 147 -13.80 -8.87 -4.58
N ARG A 148 -13.29 -8.93 -3.35
CA ARG A 148 -11.90 -9.29 -3.01
C ARG A 148 -11.88 -10.48 -2.05
N SER A 149 -10.71 -11.05 -1.82
CA SER A 149 -10.49 -12.20 -0.94
C SER A 149 -9.18 -12.05 -0.18
N CYS A 150 -9.01 -12.76 0.93
CA CYS A 150 -7.73 -12.81 1.64
C CYS A 150 -6.57 -13.29 0.75
N SER A 151 -6.86 -14.22 -0.18
CA SER A 151 -5.90 -14.72 -1.16
C SER A 151 -5.36 -13.64 -2.11
N ASP A 152 -6.14 -12.61 -2.43
CA ASP A 152 -5.68 -11.49 -3.27
C ASP A 152 -4.57 -10.69 -2.59
N PHE A 153 -4.44 -10.82 -1.26
CA PHE A 153 -3.43 -10.17 -0.44
C PHE A 153 -2.36 -11.17 0.06
N GLY A 154 -2.35 -12.41 -0.45
CA GLY A 154 -1.40 -13.44 -0.03
C GLY A 154 -1.62 -13.97 1.40
N ILE A 155 -2.76 -13.66 2.02
CA ILE A 155 -3.11 -14.16 3.34
C ILE A 155 -3.81 -15.51 3.17
N SER A 156 -3.31 -16.54 3.83
CA SER A 156 -3.86 -17.90 3.83
C SER A 156 -4.28 -18.33 5.22
N SER A 157 -5.29 -19.20 5.30
CA SER A 157 -5.69 -19.83 6.55
C SER A 157 -4.67 -20.89 6.96
N SER A 158 -4.29 -20.92 8.24
CA SER A 158 -3.37 -21.91 8.81
C SER A 158 -3.90 -23.35 8.81
N THR A 159 -5.21 -23.55 8.62
CA THR A 159 -5.85 -24.86 8.75
C THR A 159 -6.86 -25.09 7.62
N SER A 160 -6.73 -26.22 6.91
CA SER A 160 -7.84 -26.79 6.13
C SER A 160 -8.88 -27.29 7.13
N VAL A 161 -9.97 -26.55 7.32
CA VAL A 161 -11.04 -27.02 8.20
C VAL A 161 -11.65 -28.28 7.56
N PRO A 162 -11.64 -29.45 8.22
CA PRO A 162 -12.45 -30.57 7.78
C PRO A 162 -13.91 -30.21 8.09
N TYR A 163 -14.73 -30.23 7.05
CA TYR A 163 -16.19 -30.15 7.17
C TYR A 163 -16.73 -31.21 8.13
#